data_AF-A0A1T4ZM94-F1
#
_entry.id   AF-A0A1T4ZM94-F1
#
_cell.length_a   1.000
_cell.length_b   1.000
_cell.length_c   1.000
_cell.angle_alpha   90.00
_cell.angle_beta   90.00
_cell.angle_gamma   90.00
#
_symmetry.space_group_name_H-M   'P 1'
#
loop_
_entity.id
_entity.type
_entity.pdbx_description
1 polymer ?
#
loop_
_entity_poly.entity_id
_entity_poly.type
_entity_poly.pdbx_seq_one_letter_code
_entity_poly.pdbx_strand_id
1 'polypeptide(L)' 'MPNFHYKPDKPLSVLIGNLKTVSSRLIRKEFPLLASKYFYNKHYFWTGSYFVASCGGITVEQLKKYVEQQSTPEN' A
#
# COMPACT_ATOMS: atom_id res chain seq x y z
N MET A 1 1.79 13.72 -14.40
CA MET A 1 1.38 13.30 -13.05
C MET A 1 2.25 14.02 -12.04
N PRO A 2 1.72 14.45 -10.88
CA PRO A 2 2.54 15.07 -9.85
C PRO A 2 3.53 14.05 -9.28
N ASN A 3 4.82 14.40 -9.25
CA ASN A 3 5.84 13.58 -8.62
C ASN A 3 5.66 13.61 -7.11
N PHE A 4 5.62 12.43 -6.49
CA PHE A 4 5.55 12.31 -5.04
C PHE A 4 6.92 12.64 -4.44
N HIS A 5 7.03 13.78 -3.76
CA HIS A 5 8.24 14.22 -3.08
C HIS A 5 8.09 14.05 -1.57
N TYR A 6 9.10 13.45 -0.93
CA TYR A 6 9.17 13.31 0.52
C TYR A 6 10.58 13.67 1.00
N LYS A 7 10.72 14.11 2.26
CA LYS A 7 12.03 14.45 2.80
C LYS A 7 12.85 13.18 3.07
N PRO A 8 14.10 13.09 2.61
CA PRO A 8 14.92 11.87 2.70
C PRO A 8 15.33 11.50 4.12
N ASP A 9 15.15 12.40 5.10
CA ASP A 9 15.47 12.20 6.51
C ASP A 9 14.46 11.33 7.26
N LYS A 10 13.27 11.10 6.70
CA LYS A 10 12.24 10.29 7.34
C LYS A 10 12.30 8.84 6.87
N PRO A 11 12.07 7.82 7.71
CA PRO A 11 11.98 6.45 7.21
C PRO A 11 10.77 6.25 6.28
N LEU A 12 10.96 5.64 5.11
CA LEU A 12 9.87 5.29 4.18
C LEU A 12 8.81 4.39 4.83
N SER A 13 9.23 3.49 5.72
CA SER A 13 8.33 2.62 6.49
C SER A 13 7.32 3.41 7.32
N VAL A 14 7.76 4.52 7.93
CA VAL A 14 6.90 5.41 8.73
C VAL A 14 5.92 6.14 7.83
N LEU A 15 6.37 6.65 6.69
CA LEU A 15 5.51 7.32 5.73
C LEU A 15 4.39 6.41 5.21
N ILE A 16 4.75 5.18 4.82
CA ILE A 16 3.81 4.20 4.27
C ILE A 16 2.88 3.70 5.37
N GLY A 17 3.40 3.46 6.58
CA GLY A 17 2.58 3.11 7.74
C GLY A 17 1.51 4.17 8.02
N ASN A 18 1.91 5.44 8.04
CA ASN A 18 0.98 6.55 8.21
C ASN A 18 -0.05 6.63 7.08
N LEU A 19 0.37 6.48 5.82
CA LEU A 19 -0.53 6.50 4.69
C LEU A 19 -1.56 5.36 4.76
N LYS A 20 -1.11 4.14 5.06
CA LYS A 20 -1.98 2.97 5.24
C LYS A 20 -2.98 3.19 6.37
N THR A 21 -2.53 3.70 7.52
CA THR A 21 -3.40 3.95 8.68
C THR A 21 -4.43 5.03 8.40
N VAL A 22 -4.00 6.17 7.85
CA VAL A 22 -4.91 7.30 7.58
C VAL A 22 -5.92 6.94 6.50
N SER A 23 -5.48 6.34 5.39
CA SER A 23 -6.37 5.91 4.31
C SER A 23 -7.38 4.86 4.79
N SER A 24 -6.94 3.87 5.58
CA SER A 24 -7.85 2.88 6.18
C SER A 24 -8.95 3.53 7.01
N ARG A 25 -8.60 4.53 7.84
CA ARG A 25 -9.57 5.26 8.67
C ARG A 25 -10.54 6.08 7.82
N LEU A 26 -10.03 6.79 6.81
CA LEU A 26 -10.85 7.65 5.95
C LEU A 26 -11.82 6.82 5.08
N ILE A 27 -11.34 5.74 4.45
CA ILE A 27 -12.18 4.89 3.60
C ILE A 27 -13.31 4.25 4.42
N ARG A 28 -13.03 3.79 5.64
CA ARG A 28 -14.07 3.25 6.54
C ARG A 28 -15.09 4.31 6.96
N LYS A 29 -14.66 5.57 7.09
CA LYS A 29 -15.55 6.70 7.43
C LYS A 29 -16.42 7.12 6.25
N GLU A 30 -15.85 7.20 5.05
CA GLU A 30 -16.54 7.71 3.86
C GLU A 30 -17.39 6.63 3.16
N PHE A 31 -16.98 5.36 3.24
CA PHE A 31 -17.62 4.25 2.54
C PHE A 31 -17.97 3.09 3.49
N PRO A 32 -18.85 3.29 4.49
CA PRO A 32 -19.14 2.29 5.51
C PRO A 32 -19.78 1.01 4.93
N LEU A 33 -20.61 1.12 3.89
CA LEU A 33 -21.22 -0.05 3.23
C LEU A 33 -20.19 -0.90 2.49
N LEU A 34 -19.25 -0.26 1.79
CA LEU A 34 -18.16 -0.95 1.09
C LEU A 34 -17.20 -1.59 2.10
N ALA A 35 -16.88 -0.86 3.17
CA ALA A 35 -16.07 -1.34 4.28
C ALA A 35 -16.66 -2.61 4.90
N SER A 36 -17.96 -2.60 5.19
CA SER A 36 -18.67 -3.76 5.75
C SER A 36 -18.69 -4.95 4.79
N LYS A 37 -19.04 -4.71 3.52
CA LYS A 37 -19.19 -5.76 2.50
C LYS A 37 -17.89 -6.49 2.16
N TYR A 38 -16.79 -5.76 1.98
CA TYR A 38 -15.54 -6.33 1.45
C TYR A 38 -14.52 -6.64 2.53
N PHE A 39 -14.57 -5.90 3.64
CA PHE A 39 -13.60 -6.06 4.72
C PHE A 39 -14.19 -6.76 5.95
N TYR A 40 -15.50 -7.06 5.98
CA TYR A 40 -16.15 -7.90 7.00
C TYR A 40 -15.73 -7.59 8.45
N ASN A 41 -15.61 -6.30 8.80
CA ASN A 41 -15.09 -5.83 10.10
C ASN A 41 -13.69 -6.35 10.49
N LYS A 42 -12.89 -6.84 9.53
CA LYS A 42 -11.49 -7.19 9.76
C LYS A 42 -10.73 -5.99 10.30
N HIS A 43 -9.89 -6.25 11.29
CA HIS A 43 -9.08 -5.23 11.95
C HIS A 43 -8.13 -4.53 10.97
N TYR A 44 -7.69 -5.20 9.90
CA TYR A 44 -6.77 -4.67 8.90
C TYR A 44 -7.46 -4.38 7.56
N PHE A 45 -7.11 -3.23 6.96
CA PHE A 45 -7.58 -2.84 5.62
C PHE A 45 -6.53 -3.10 4.54
N TRP A 46 -5.27 -2.80 4.86
CA TRP A 46 -4.11 -3.09 4.00
C TRP A 46 -3.37 -4.32 4.52
N THR A 47 -2.69 -5.03 3.62
CA THR A 47 -1.71 -6.06 4.02
C THR A 47 -0.48 -5.39 4.66
N GLY A 48 0.26 -6.16 5.46
CA GLY A 48 1.51 -5.67 6.08
C GLY A 48 2.56 -5.25 5.04
N SER A 49 2.62 -5.97 3.92
CA SER A 49 3.57 -5.76 2.83
C SER A 49 3.39 -4.43 2.11
N TYR A 50 4.50 -3.81 1.69
CA TYR A 50 4.49 -2.62 0.84
C TYR A 50 5.67 -2.67 -0.13
N PHE A 51 5.50 -2.02 -1.28
CA PHE A 51 6.52 -1.89 -2.31
C PHE A 51 6.79 -0.43 -2.60
N VAL A 52 8.07 -0.06 -2.68
CA VAL A 52 8.50 1.30 -3.02
C VAL A 52 9.50 1.22 -4.14
N ALA A 53 9.30 2.10 -5.11
CA ALA A 53 10.01 2.15 -6.36
C ALA A 53 10.40 3.60 -6.63
N SER A 54 11.67 3.89 -6.87
CA SER A 54 12.08 5.22 -7.33
C SER A 54 11.67 5.43 -8.78
N CYS A 55 10.94 6.51 -9.06
CA CYS A 55 10.65 6.96 -10.42
C CYS A 55 11.93 7.55 -11.04
N GLY A 56 12.77 6.67 -11.60
CA GLY A 56 14.03 7.03 -12.25
C GLY A 56 14.78 5.86 -12.89
N GLY A 57 14.30 4.62 -12.75
CA GLY A 57 14.97 3.46 -13.34
C GLY A 57 14.25 2.12 -13.17
N ILE A 58 12.94 2.11 -12.90
CA ILE A 58 12.19 0.86 -12.74
C ILE A 58 11.50 0.51 -14.04
N THR A 59 11.81 -0.68 -14.56
CA THR A 59 11.22 -1.21 -15.79
C THR A 59 9.94 -1.97 -15.48
N VAL A 60 9.05 -2.08 -16.47
CA VAL A 60 7.77 -2.80 -16.35
C VAL A 60 7.99 -4.27 -15.97
N GLU A 61 9.10 -4.88 -16.40
CA GLU A 61 9.46 -6.26 -16.04
C GLU A 61 9.69 -6.43 -14.54
N GLN A 62 10.30 -5.46 -13.86
CA GLN A 62 10.54 -5.52 -12.42
C GLN A 62 9.23 -5.47 -11.62
N LEU A 63 8.28 -4.64 -12.07
CA LEU A 63 6.95 -4.57 -11.45
C LEU A 63 6.19 -5.88 -11.61
N LYS A 64 6.24 -6.48 -12.81
CA LYS A 64 5.56 -7.75 -13.11
C LYS A 64 6.09 -8.89 -12.23
N LYS A 65 7.43 -9.00 -12.08
CA LYS A 65 8.06 -9.99 -11.19
C LYS A 65 7.61 -9.86 -9.74
N TYR A 66 7.51 -8.63 -9.21
CA TYR A 66 7.04 -8.42 -7.84
C TYR A 66 5.61 -8.93 -7.63
N VAL A 67 4.69 -8.64 -8.57
CA VAL A 67 3.29 -9.07 -8.49
C VAL A 67 3.15 -10.60 -8.56
N GLU A 68 3.92 -11.24 -9.44
CA GLU A 68 3.95 -12.71 -9.57
C GLU A 68 4.47 -13.37 -8.29
N GLN A 69 5.52 -12.81 -7.67
CA GLN A 69 6.09 -13.32 -6.41
C GLN A 69 5.18 -13.09 -5.18
N GLN A 70 4.33 -12.06 -5.19
CA GLN A 70 3.37 -11.85 -4.10
C GLN A 70 2.17 -12.81 -4.15
N SER A 71 1.95 -13.48 -5.28
CA SER A 71 0.83 -14.41 -5.49
C SER A 71 1.15 -15.85 -5.08
N THR A 72 2.39 -16.13 -4.69
CA THR A 72 2.87 -17.45 -4.27
C THR A 72 3.09 -17.45 -2.75
N PRO A 73 2.15 -17.97 -1.95
CA PRO A 73 2.47 -18.40 -0.61
C PRO A 73 3.26 -19.70 -0.71
N GLU A 74 4.58 -19.64 -0.55
CA GLU A 74 5.31 -20.82 -0.09
C GLU A 74 5.12 -20.91 1.43
N ASN A 75 4.73 -22.11 1.88
CA ASN A 75 4.35 -22.47 3.25
C ASN A 75 5.29 -21.93 4.34
#